data_AF-A0A929NHV1-F1
#
_entry.id   AF-A0A929NHV1-F1
#
_cell.length_a   1.000
_cell.length_b   1.000
_cell.length_c   1.000
_cell.angle_alpha   90.00
_cell.angle_beta   90.00
_cell.angle_gamma   90.00
#
_symmetry.space_group_name_H-M   'P 1'
#
loop_
_entity.id
_entity.type
_entity.pdbx_description
1 polymer ?
#
loop_
_entity_poly.entity_id
_entity_poly.type
_entity_poly.pdbx_seq_one_letter_code
_entity_poly.pdbx_strand_id
1 'polypeptide(L)'
;MKRRINMSAAVLGILMFLVCWQLLAWIIRQPIMPSPILVLPLFFKSIFGDLGLHFMASTGRVLAAIGVSVIIAVPVGLGLGQSPRLDRFFAPLIAIVYPIPKIVFLPVIYVLMGITDVSKIFLIALIIFFQILVVVRDEAANLRPELILSVRSLGAGRRALFRYVYFPASLPAVLTALRVSVGTAIAVLFIAEQSLTTYGLGY
;
A
#
# COMPACT_ATOMS: atom_id res chain seq x y z
N MET A 1 -0.71 -17.62 -21.79
CA MET A 1 0.62 -18.16 -22.17
C MET A 1 1.62 -17.87 -21.05
N LYS A 2 2.01 -18.87 -20.24
CA LYS A 2 3.06 -18.71 -19.23
C LYS A 2 4.42 -18.78 -19.94
N ARG A 3 4.99 -17.64 -20.35
CA ARG A 3 6.39 -17.59 -20.82
C ARG A 3 7.28 -18.01 -19.65
N ARG A 4 7.90 -19.19 -19.74
CA ARG A 4 8.97 -19.56 -18.82
C ARG A 4 10.08 -18.52 -19.02
N ILE A 5 10.44 -17.83 -17.95
CA ILE A 5 11.56 -16.88 -17.99
C ILE A 5 12.82 -17.73 -18.17
N ASN A 6 13.40 -17.68 -19.36
CA ASN A 6 14.66 -18.35 -19.64
C ASN A 6 15.74 -17.64 -18.83
N MET A 7 16.54 -18.39 -18.05
CA MET A 7 17.56 -17.82 -17.17
C MET A 7 18.57 -16.96 -17.95
N SER A 8 18.88 -17.32 -19.21
CA SER A 8 19.68 -16.52 -20.13
C SER A 8 19.05 -15.16 -20.46
N ALA A 9 17.73 -15.11 -20.66
CA ALA A 9 17.00 -13.87 -20.93
C ALA A 9 16.98 -12.95 -19.70
N ALA A 10 16.89 -13.52 -18.48
CA ALA A 10 16.97 -12.75 -17.25
C ALA A 10 18.36 -12.13 -17.05
N VAL A 11 19.43 -12.91 -17.25
CA VAL A 11 20.81 -12.43 -17.17
C VAL A 11 21.06 -11.34 -18.21
N LEU A 12 20.63 -11.55 -19.46
CA LEU A 12 20.80 -10.59 -20.54
C LEU A 12 20.02 -9.29 -20.28
N GLY A 13 18.82 -9.39 -19.68
CA GLY A 13 18.04 -8.23 -19.25
C GLY A 13 18.72 -7.42 -18.14
N ILE A 14 19.30 -8.10 -17.14
CA ILE A 14 20.05 -7.44 -16.06
C ILE A 14 21.30 -6.75 -16.61
N LEU A 15 22.06 -7.42 -17.48
CA LEU A 15 23.25 -6.85 -18.10
C LEU A 15 22.89 -5.63 -18.96
N MET A 16 21.83 -5.72 -19.77
CA MET A 16 21.33 -4.61 -20.57
C MET A 16 20.97 -3.41 -19.67
N PHE A 17 20.25 -3.63 -18.58
CA PHE A 17 19.91 -2.57 -17.63
C PHE A 17 21.16 -1.91 -17.02
N LEU A 18 22.14 -2.70 -16.58
CA LEU A 18 23.39 -2.18 -15.99
C LEU A 18 24.21 -1.38 -17.01
N VAL A 19 24.28 -1.84 -18.26
CA VAL A 19 24.97 -1.12 -19.35
C VAL A 19 24.24 0.19 -19.64
N CYS A 20 22.91 0.18 -19.78
CA CYS A 20 22.13 1.40 -19.98
C CYS A 20 22.33 2.40 -18.83
N TRP A 21 22.31 1.93 -17.57
CA TRP A 21 22.57 2.78 -16.41
C TRP A 21 24.00 3.36 -16.44
N GLN A 22 25.01 2.55 -16.74
CA GLN A 22 26.40 3.02 -16.85
C GLN A 22 26.57 4.08 -17.94
N LEU A 23 25.96 3.88 -19.12
CA LEU A 23 25.99 4.84 -20.22
C LEU A 23 25.31 6.16 -19.82
N LEU A 24 24.15 6.09 -19.19
CA LEU A 24 23.44 7.28 -18.70
C LEU A 24 24.26 8.04 -17.66
N ALA A 25 24.93 7.34 -16.73
CA ALA A 25 25.81 7.97 -15.75
C ALA A 25 26.97 8.72 -16.41
N TRP A 26 27.56 8.17 -17.48
CA TRP A 26 28.63 8.83 -18.25
C TRP A 26 28.17 10.04 -19.07
N ILE A 27 26.93 10.02 -19.57
CA ILE A 27 26.33 11.13 -20.31
C ILE A 27 25.95 12.26 -19.37
N ILE A 28 25.25 11.94 -18.27
CA ILE A 28 24.68 12.92 -17.35
C ILE A 28 25.78 13.57 -16.48
N ARG A 29 26.76 12.79 -16.00
CA ARG A 29 27.88 13.27 -15.15
C ARG A 29 27.46 14.12 -13.95
N GLN A 30 26.31 13.82 -13.35
CA GLN A 30 25.84 14.51 -12.14
C GLN A 30 25.75 13.55 -10.95
N PRO A 31 25.92 14.06 -9.71
CA PRO A 31 25.81 13.25 -8.49
C PRO A 31 24.46 12.54 -8.32
N ILE A 32 23.39 13.05 -8.91
CA ILE A 32 22.05 12.42 -8.90
C ILE A 32 21.99 11.12 -9.72
N MET A 33 22.95 10.89 -10.63
CA MET A 33 23.04 9.68 -11.45
C MET A 33 24.43 9.02 -11.32
N PRO A 34 24.77 8.46 -10.13
CA PRO A 34 26.05 7.81 -9.92
C PRO A 34 26.17 6.51 -10.74
N SER A 35 27.40 6.16 -11.11
CA SER A 35 27.68 4.92 -11.86
C SER A 35 27.39 3.68 -11.01
N PRO A 36 26.78 2.62 -11.57
CA PRO A 36 26.55 1.35 -10.88
C PRO A 36 27.85 0.72 -10.33
N ILE A 37 28.99 0.96 -10.97
CA ILE A 37 30.31 0.46 -10.53
C ILE A 37 30.68 1.03 -9.15
N LEU A 38 30.27 2.27 -8.86
CA LEU A 38 30.48 2.92 -7.56
C LEU A 38 29.37 2.53 -6.58
N VAL A 39 28.12 2.48 -7.03
CA VAL A 39 26.96 2.25 -6.16
C VAL A 39 26.91 0.81 -5.63
N LEU A 40 27.20 -0.20 -6.46
CA LEU A 40 27.04 -1.61 -6.06
C LEU A 40 27.95 -2.00 -4.87
N PRO A 41 29.27 -1.72 -4.86
CA PRO A 41 30.11 -2.02 -3.71
C PRO A 41 29.70 -1.25 -2.45
N LEU A 42 29.32 0.02 -2.60
CA LEU A 42 28.83 0.86 -1.49
C LEU A 42 27.53 0.31 -0.90
N PHE A 43 26.62 -0.15 -1.75
CA PHE A 43 25.38 -0.78 -1.35
C PHE A 43 25.64 -2.01 -0.48
N PHE A 44 26.46 -2.95 -0.95
CA PHE A 44 26.77 -4.17 -0.18
C PHE A 44 27.54 -3.90 1.11
N LYS A 45 28.34 -2.83 1.14
CA LYS A 45 29.03 -2.40 2.37
C LYS A 45 28.07 -1.78 3.38
N SER A 46 27.16 -0.92 2.92
CA SER A 46 26.28 -0.14 3.79
C SER A 46 24.98 -0.84 4.18
N ILE A 47 24.58 -1.90 3.46
CA ILE A 47 23.31 -2.62 3.72
C ILE A 47 23.22 -3.18 5.14
N PHE A 48 24.34 -3.58 5.73
CA PHE A 48 24.42 -4.06 7.12
C PHE A 48 24.75 -2.94 8.13
N GLY A 49 24.91 -1.70 7.65
CA GLY A 49 25.13 -0.52 8.48
C GLY A 49 23.97 0.46 8.36
N ASP A 50 24.29 1.71 8.06
CA ASP A 50 23.34 2.84 8.08
C ASP A 50 22.16 2.67 7.11
N LEU A 51 22.43 2.15 5.91
CA LEU A 51 21.38 1.88 4.91
C LEU A 51 20.37 0.85 5.43
N GLY A 52 20.84 -0.16 6.15
CA GLY A 52 19.98 -1.18 6.77
C GLY A 52 19.03 -0.58 7.80
N LEU A 53 19.52 0.35 8.63
CA LEU A 53 18.71 1.06 9.63
C LEU A 53 17.64 1.92 8.97
N HIS A 54 18.00 2.72 7.96
CA HIS A 54 17.03 3.51 7.19
C HIS A 54 16.00 2.63 6.49
N PHE A 55 16.43 1.52 5.90
CA PHE A 55 15.56 0.55 5.25
C PHE A 55 14.55 -0.07 6.23
N MET A 56 15.02 -0.49 7.41
CA MET A 56 14.16 -1.06 8.46
C MET A 56 13.18 -0.02 9.02
N ALA A 57 13.60 1.22 9.22
CA ALA A 57 12.72 2.30 9.67
C ALA A 57 11.59 2.56 8.67
N SER A 58 11.91 2.72 7.38
CA SER A 58 10.91 2.92 6.32
C SER A 58 9.97 1.72 6.18
N THR A 59 10.53 0.51 6.22
CA THR A 59 9.74 -0.74 6.17
C THR A 59 8.78 -0.83 7.34
N GLY A 60 9.25 -0.55 8.56
CA GLY A 60 8.45 -0.55 9.78
C GLY A 60 7.28 0.44 9.71
N ARG A 61 7.50 1.66 9.21
CA ARG A 61 6.45 2.66 9.02
C ARG A 61 5.37 2.20 8.03
N VAL A 62 5.79 1.64 6.90
CA VAL A 62 4.86 1.14 5.87
C VAL A 62 4.04 -0.03 6.40
N LEU A 63 4.67 -1.00 7.05
CA LEU A 63 3.98 -2.15 7.63
C LEU A 63 3.02 -1.74 8.74
N ALA A 64 3.41 -0.80 9.60
CA ALA A 64 2.53 -0.25 10.64
C ALA A 64 1.30 0.44 10.03
N ALA A 65 1.51 1.29 9.01
CA ALA A 65 0.42 1.99 8.34
C ALA A 65 -0.56 1.03 7.64
N ILE A 66 -0.02 0.02 6.93
CA ILE A 66 -0.83 -1.04 6.30
C ILE A 66 -1.61 -1.82 7.37
N GLY A 67 -0.95 -2.24 8.45
CA GLY A 67 -1.58 -3.02 9.52
C GLY A 67 -2.76 -2.28 10.14
N VAL A 68 -2.56 -1.02 10.55
CA VAL A 68 -3.62 -0.17 11.10
C VAL A 68 -4.75 0.03 10.08
N SER A 69 -4.42 0.27 8.82
CA SER A 69 -5.42 0.47 7.77
C SER A 69 -6.28 -0.77 7.55
N VAL A 70 -5.67 -1.96 7.47
CA VAL A 70 -6.41 -3.22 7.26
C VAL A 70 -7.34 -3.51 8.43
N ILE A 71 -6.83 -3.37 9.66
CA ILE A 71 -7.58 -3.66 10.89
C ILE A 71 -8.84 -2.80 10.98
N ILE A 72 -8.81 -1.57 10.47
CA ILE A 72 -9.95 -0.64 10.54
C ILE A 72 -10.79 -0.67 9.24
N ALA A 73 -10.16 -0.57 8.08
CA ALA A 73 -10.87 -0.46 6.79
C ALA A 73 -11.63 -1.73 6.42
N VAL A 74 -11.09 -2.92 6.70
CA VAL A 74 -11.76 -4.18 6.31
C VAL A 74 -13.06 -4.37 7.08
N PRO A 75 -13.11 -4.28 8.43
CA PRO A 75 -14.37 -4.38 9.15
C PRO A 75 -15.39 -3.30 8.76
N VAL A 76 -14.93 -2.05 8.59
CA VAL A 76 -15.82 -0.94 8.18
C VAL A 76 -16.37 -1.19 6.77
N GLY A 77 -15.52 -1.54 5.80
CA GLY A 77 -15.92 -1.82 4.43
C GLY A 77 -16.90 -2.97 4.33
N LEU A 78 -16.61 -4.08 5.02
CA LEU A 78 -17.53 -5.21 5.12
C LEU A 78 -18.87 -4.83 5.75
N GLY A 79 -18.86 -4.01 6.81
CA GLY A 79 -20.07 -3.55 7.48
C GLY A 79 -20.94 -2.66 6.60
N LEU A 80 -20.33 -1.76 5.83
CA LEU A 80 -21.00 -0.91 4.85
C LEU A 80 -21.60 -1.76 3.72
N GLY A 81 -20.80 -2.62 3.08
CA GLY A 81 -21.26 -3.42 1.93
C GLY A 81 -22.37 -4.43 2.29
N GLN A 82 -22.43 -4.88 3.54
CA GLN A 82 -23.48 -5.78 4.01
C GLN A 82 -24.82 -5.10 4.34
N SER A 83 -24.82 -3.78 4.54
CA SER A 83 -25.98 -3.03 5.03
C SER A 83 -26.36 -1.93 4.07
N PRO A 84 -27.41 -2.14 3.23
CA PRO A 84 -27.87 -1.11 2.28
C PRO A 84 -28.22 0.22 2.95
N ARG A 85 -28.63 0.20 4.23
CA ARG A 85 -28.92 1.42 4.99
C ARG A 85 -27.65 2.18 5.37
N LEU A 86 -26.63 1.48 5.84
CA LEU A 86 -25.35 2.13 6.18
C LEU A 86 -24.66 2.63 4.91
N ASP A 87 -24.65 1.81 3.87
CA ASP A 87 -24.07 2.19 2.58
C ASP A 87 -24.74 3.45 2.03
N ARG A 88 -26.08 3.51 1.98
CA ARG A 88 -26.79 4.72 1.52
C ARG A 88 -26.48 5.98 2.32
N PHE A 89 -26.19 5.85 3.61
CA PHE A 89 -25.85 6.98 4.48
C PHE A 89 -24.40 7.45 4.30
N PHE A 90 -23.44 6.51 4.23
CA PHE A 90 -22.02 6.82 4.15
C PHE A 90 -21.49 6.96 2.72
N ALA A 91 -22.17 6.43 1.70
CA ALA A 91 -21.73 6.47 0.31
C ALA A 91 -21.47 7.90 -0.20
N PRO A 92 -22.32 8.92 0.07
CA PRO A 92 -22.03 10.29 -0.35
C PRO A 92 -20.75 10.84 0.29
N LEU A 93 -20.53 10.57 1.58
CA LEU A 93 -19.33 11.01 2.29
C LEU A 93 -18.08 10.34 1.72
N ILE A 94 -18.14 9.03 1.48
CA ILE A 94 -17.02 8.28 0.89
C ILE A 94 -16.75 8.79 -0.54
N ALA A 95 -17.78 9.06 -1.34
CA ALA A 95 -17.64 9.57 -2.70
C ALA A 95 -16.98 10.96 -2.76
N ILE A 96 -17.22 11.82 -1.75
CA ILE A 96 -16.58 13.14 -1.66
C ILE A 96 -15.15 13.04 -1.14
N VAL A 97 -14.91 12.24 -0.09
CA VAL A 97 -13.61 12.19 0.58
C VAL A 97 -12.61 11.34 -0.21
N TYR A 98 -13.04 10.25 -0.84
CA TYR A 98 -12.18 9.32 -1.58
C TYR A 98 -11.31 9.95 -2.69
N PRO A 99 -11.81 10.85 -3.57
CA PRO A 99 -11.00 11.44 -4.63
C PRO A 99 -10.01 12.51 -4.16
N ILE A 100 -10.14 13.04 -2.94
CA ILE A 100 -9.27 14.11 -2.43
C ILE A 100 -7.83 13.58 -2.28
N PRO A 101 -6.81 14.22 -2.86
CA PRO A 101 -5.42 13.80 -2.68
C PRO A 101 -4.97 14.04 -1.23
N LYS A 102 -4.94 12.99 -0.40
CA LYS A 102 -4.65 13.14 1.04
C LYS A 102 -3.20 13.55 1.34
N ILE A 103 -2.29 13.35 0.39
CA ILE A 103 -0.90 13.83 0.49
C ILE A 103 -0.83 15.34 0.74
N VAL A 104 -1.82 16.11 0.25
CA VAL A 104 -1.90 17.57 0.44
C VAL A 104 -2.06 17.95 1.92
N PHE A 105 -2.55 17.03 2.77
CA PHE A 105 -2.69 17.28 4.21
C PHE A 105 -1.39 17.11 4.99
N LEU A 106 -0.28 16.71 4.36
CA LEU A 106 1.00 16.49 5.05
C LEU A 106 1.45 17.67 5.91
N PRO A 107 1.43 18.94 5.44
CA PRO A 107 1.81 20.08 6.28
C PRO A 107 0.87 20.25 7.49
N VAL A 108 -0.43 20.06 7.28
CA VAL A 108 -1.43 20.16 8.36
C VAL A 108 -1.21 19.08 9.42
N ILE A 109 -0.94 17.85 8.99
CA ILE A 109 -0.64 16.72 9.87
C ILE A 109 0.64 16.99 10.66
N TYR A 110 1.67 17.59 10.05
CA TYR A 110 2.90 17.95 10.75
C TYR A 110 2.70 19.06 11.78
N VAL A 111 1.85 20.05 11.49
CA VAL A 111 1.52 21.10 12.46
C VAL A 111 0.74 20.51 13.65
N LEU A 112 -0.17 19.57 13.41
CA LEU A 112 -1.03 19.00 14.46
C LEU A 112 -0.35 17.90 15.29
N MET A 113 0.45 17.04 14.66
CA MET A 113 1.03 15.84 15.27
C MET A 113 2.56 15.92 15.46
N GLY A 114 3.18 17.01 15.01
CA GLY A 114 4.63 17.17 14.92
C GLY A 114 5.25 16.32 13.79
N ILE A 115 6.55 16.54 13.55
CA ILE A 115 7.34 15.79 12.56
C ILE A 115 7.85 14.50 13.20
N THR A 116 6.94 13.54 13.38
CA THR A 116 7.20 12.27 14.07
C THR A 116 6.95 11.07 13.16
N ASP A 117 7.32 9.87 13.57
CA ASP A 117 6.92 8.65 12.83
C ASP A 117 5.42 8.43 12.83
N VAL A 118 4.75 8.78 13.93
CA VAL A 118 3.30 8.68 14.07
C VAL A 118 2.59 9.51 13.00
N SER A 119 3.06 10.73 12.74
CA SER A 119 2.50 11.62 11.72
C SER A 119 2.56 11.01 10.29
N LYS A 120 3.71 10.40 9.93
CA LYS A 120 3.93 9.75 8.63
C LYS A 120 3.08 8.49 8.50
N ILE A 121 3.07 7.66 9.54
CA ILE A 121 2.25 6.43 9.60
C ILE A 121 0.77 6.78 9.49
N PHE A 122 0.31 7.82 10.19
CA PHE A 122 -1.08 8.29 10.13
C PHE A 122 -1.48 8.73 8.72
N LEU A 123 -0.66 9.56 8.07
CA LEU A 123 -0.92 10.01 6.69
C LEU A 123 -1.02 8.82 5.72
N ILE A 124 -0.06 7.90 5.77
CA ILE A 124 -0.04 6.71 4.92
C ILE A 124 -1.27 5.84 5.21
N ALA A 125 -1.58 5.65 6.50
CA ALA A 125 -2.72 4.85 6.90
C ALA A 125 -4.04 5.47 6.42
N LEU A 126 -4.19 6.80 6.46
CA LEU A 126 -5.36 7.49 5.96
C LEU A 126 -5.57 7.25 4.45
N ILE A 127 -4.49 7.24 3.67
CA ILE A 127 -4.55 6.97 2.22
C ILE A 127 -4.97 5.52 1.96
N ILE A 128 -4.27 4.57 2.58
CA ILE A 128 -4.49 3.13 2.40
C ILE A 128 -5.86 2.72 2.92
N PHE A 129 -6.32 3.31 4.03
CA PHE A 129 -7.65 3.08 4.60
C PHE A 129 -8.74 3.25 3.55
N PHE A 130 -8.75 4.35 2.81
CA PHE A 130 -9.77 4.61 1.79
C PHE A 130 -9.62 3.70 0.56
N GLN A 131 -8.38 3.35 0.16
CA GLN A 131 -8.15 2.40 -0.93
C GLN A 131 -8.71 1.01 -0.61
N ILE A 132 -8.49 0.51 0.62
CA ILE A 132 -9.02 -0.78 1.07
C ILE A 132 -10.54 -0.69 1.30
N LEU A 133 -11.00 0.35 1.98
CA LEU A 133 -12.41 0.53 2.35
C LEU A 133 -13.33 0.42 1.14
N VAL A 134 -13.04 1.18 0.08
CA VAL A 134 -13.90 1.24 -1.12
C VAL A 134 -13.94 -0.11 -1.81
N VAL A 135 -12.79 -0.74 -2.05
CA VAL A 135 -12.71 -2.04 -2.72
C VAL A 135 -13.44 -3.12 -1.92
N VAL A 136 -13.24 -3.18 -0.60
CA VAL A 136 -13.88 -4.18 0.25
C VAL A 136 -15.38 -3.97 0.37
N ARG A 137 -15.83 -2.71 0.46
CA ARG A 137 -17.25 -2.35 0.49
C ARG A 137 -17.94 -2.80 -0.79
N ASP A 138 -17.36 -2.46 -1.95
CA ASP A 138 -17.98 -2.74 -3.25
C ASP A 138 -18.07 -4.24 -3.50
N GLU A 139 -17.05 -5.01 -3.10
CA GLU A 139 -17.05 -6.46 -3.22
C GLU A 139 -18.06 -7.12 -2.28
N ALA A 140 -18.16 -6.65 -1.04
CA ALA A 140 -19.16 -7.14 -0.09
C ALA A 140 -20.61 -6.81 -0.52
N ALA A 141 -20.82 -5.66 -1.17
CA ALA A 141 -22.14 -5.24 -1.66
C ALA A 141 -22.58 -6.01 -2.92
N ASN A 142 -21.64 -6.43 -3.77
CA ASN A 142 -21.91 -7.08 -5.06
C ASN A 142 -21.76 -8.61 -5.04
N LEU A 143 -21.74 -9.22 -3.85
CA LEU A 143 -21.74 -10.68 -3.75
C LEU A 143 -22.97 -11.28 -4.41
N ARG A 144 -22.74 -12.37 -5.15
CA ARG A 144 -23.80 -13.13 -5.81
C ARG A 144 -24.88 -13.55 -4.80
N PRO A 145 -26.16 -13.21 -5.03
CA PRO A 145 -27.25 -13.55 -4.11
C PRO A 145 -27.33 -15.05 -3.79
N GLU A 146 -26.99 -15.90 -4.75
CA GLU A 146 -26.98 -17.36 -4.58
C GLU A 146 -26.07 -17.83 -3.43
N LEU A 147 -24.91 -17.19 -3.23
CA LEU A 147 -23.98 -17.53 -2.13
C LEU A 147 -24.61 -17.25 -0.77
N ILE A 148 -25.36 -16.16 -0.66
CA ILE A 148 -26.04 -15.76 0.57
C ILE A 148 -27.25 -16.67 0.82
N LEU A 149 -28.05 -16.93 -0.22
CA LEU A 149 -29.27 -17.74 -0.12
C LEU A 149 -28.95 -19.21 0.21
N SER A 150 -27.91 -19.79 -0.39
CA SER A 150 -27.48 -21.17 -0.13
C SER A 150 -27.05 -21.38 1.33
N VAL A 151 -26.41 -20.39 1.95
CA VAL A 151 -25.99 -20.49 3.35
C VAL A 151 -27.16 -20.18 4.28
N ARG A 152 -28.06 -19.26 3.90
CA ARG A 152 -29.30 -18.99 4.64
C ARG A 152 -30.25 -20.18 4.67
N SER A 153 -30.37 -20.96 3.60
CA SER A 153 -31.24 -22.15 3.56
C SER A 153 -30.79 -23.23 4.54
N LEU A 154 -29.52 -23.21 4.97
CA LEU A 154 -28.98 -24.06 6.04
C LEU A 154 -29.25 -23.50 7.45
N GLY A 155 -30.07 -22.46 7.59
CA GLY A 155 -30.40 -21.83 8.88
C GLY A 155 -29.36 -20.82 9.38
N ALA A 156 -28.42 -20.38 8.53
CA ALA A 156 -27.36 -19.47 8.95
C ALA A 156 -27.88 -18.08 9.33
N GLY A 157 -27.61 -17.67 10.56
CA GLY A 157 -27.83 -16.29 11.03
C GLY A 157 -26.80 -15.28 10.51
N ARG A 158 -26.94 -14.01 10.91
CA ARG A 158 -26.07 -12.90 10.46
C ARG A 158 -24.58 -13.13 10.74
N ARG A 159 -24.23 -13.66 11.92
CA ARG A 159 -22.82 -13.94 12.29
C ARG A 159 -22.22 -15.05 11.44
N ALA A 160 -23.00 -16.08 11.12
CA ALA A 160 -22.58 -17.17 10.26
C ALA A 160 -22.36 -16.67 8.82
N LEU A 161 -23.27 -15.85 8.29
CA LEU A 161 -23.08 -15.23 6.98
C LEU A 161 -21.83 -14.35 6.91
N PHE A 162 -21.56 -13.56 7.95
CA PHE A 162 -20.34 -12.74 8.02
C PHE A 162 -19.08 -13.62 7.93
N ARG A 163 -19.00 -14.65 8.78
CA ARG A 163 -17.81 -15.49 8.92
C ARG A 163 -17.59 -16.42 7.72
N TYR A 164 -18.66 -16.95 7.12
CA TYR A 164 -18.58 -17.99 6.10
C TYR A 164 -18.87 -17.51 4.67
N VAL A 165 -19.43 -16.31 4.49
CA VAL A 165 -19.73 -15.76 3.16
C VAL A 165 -19.00 -14.45 2.95
N TYR A 166 -19.35 -13.40 3.69
CA TYR A 166 -18.85 -12.05 3.40
C TYR A 166 -17.34 -11.90 3.58
N PHE A 167 -16.80 -12.32 4.72
CA PHE A 167 -15.37 -12.22 4.99
C PHE A 167 -14.51 -13.06 4.02
N PRO A 168 -14.76 -14.37 3.83
CA PRO A 168 -13.94 -15.17 2.91
C PRO A 168 -14.11 -14.77 1.45
N ALA A 169 -15.33 -14.40 1.01
CA ALA A 169 -15.55 -13.96 -0.38
C ALA A 169 -14.87 -12.62 -0.68
N SER A 170 -14.72 -11.73 0.30
CA SER A 170 -14.05 -10.43 0.14
C SER A 170 -12.53 -10.50 0.32
N LEU A 171 -11.98 -11.60 0.83
CA LEU A 171 -10.54 -11.74 1.11
C LEU A 171 -9.66 -11.56 -0.15
N PRO A 172 -10.00 -12.11 -1.34
CA PRO A 172 -9.23 -11.85 -2.56
C PRO A 172 -9.17 -10.36 -2.93
N ALA A 173 -10.27 -9.62 -2.68
CA ALA A 173 -10.32 -8.19 -2.91
C ALA A 173 -9.46 -7.41 -1.92
N VAL A 174 -9.46 -7.78 -0.63
CA VAL A 174 -8.55 -7.22 0.38
C VAL A 174 -7.10 -7.39 -0.07
N LEU A 175 -6.72 -8.59 -0.51
CA LEU A 175 -5.36 -8.87 -0.98
C LEU A 175 -4.99 -8.09 -2.24
N THR A 176 -5.96 -7.89 -3.13
CA THR A 176 -5.78 -7.07 -4.35
C THR A 176 -5.58 -5.60 -3.99
N ALA A 177 -6.43 -5.06 -3.12
CA ALA A 177 -6.30 -3.69 -2.63
C ALA A 177 -4.97 -3.48 -1.90
N LEU A 178 -4.56 -4.44 -1.07
CA LEU A 178 -3.26 -4.41 -0.39
C LEU A 178 -2.09 -4.38 -1.37
N ARG A 179 -2.10 -5.24 -2.39
CA ARG A 179 -1.05 -5.27 -3.42
C ARG A 179 -0.87 -3.92 -4.09
N VAL A 180 -1.96 -3.25 -4.44
CA VAL A 180 -1.93 -1.92 -5.06
C VAL A 180 -1.50 -0.86 -4.04
N SER A 181 -1.98 -0.97 -2.80
CA SER A 181 -1.70 -0.01 -1.73
C SER A 181 -0.24 0.02 -1.32
N VAL A 182 0.48 -1.12 -1.39
CA VAL A 182 1.93 -1.17 -1.06
C VAL A 182 2.74 -0.21 -1.93
N GLY A 183 2.50 -0.18 -3.24
CA GLY A 183 3.20 0.75 -4.13
C GLY A 183 2.90 2.22 -3.81
N THR A 184 1.62 2.51 -3.49
CA THR A 184 1.20 3.86 -3.07
C THR A 184 1.84 4.26 -1.73
N ALA A 185 1.89 3.34 -0.77
CA ALA A 185 2.46 3.55 0.56
C ALA A 185 3.93 3.95 0.49
N ILE A 186 4.72 3.25 -0.34
CA ILE A 186 6.13 3.52 -0.54
C ILE A 186 6.33 4.91 -1.18
N ALA A 187 5.56 5.24 -2.22
CA ALA A 187 5.66 6.55 -2.88
C ALA A 187 5.31 7.71 -1.94
N VAL A 188 4.26 7.55 -1.12
CA VAL A 188 3.86 8.56 -0.12
C VAL A 188 4.89 8.67 0.99
N LEU A 189 5.43 7.54 1.47
CA LEU A 189 6.47 7.53 2.50
C LEU A 189 7.70 8.29 2.03
N PHE A 190 8.13 8.08 0.79
CA PHE A 190 9.26 8.81 0.21
C PHE A 190 9.05 10.34 0.31
N ILE A 191 7.88 10.84 -0.10
CA ILE A 191 7.55 12.27 0.00
C ILE A 191 7.53 12.73 1.47
N ALA A 192 7.01 11.90 2.37
CA ALA A 192 6.93 12.22 3.79
C ALA A 192 8.29 12.27 4.49
N GLU A 193 9.18 11.35 4.15
CA GLU A 193 10.54 11.28 4.71
C GLU A 193 11.42 12.43 4.20
N GLN A 194 11.25 12.89 2.96
CA GLN A 194 12.01 14.05 2.43
C GLN A 194 11.79 15.35 3.23
N SER A 195 10.72 15.42 4.00
CA SER A 195 10.36 16.61 4.78
C SER A 195 10.91 16.54 6.21
N LEU A 196 12.14 17.04 6.42
CA LEU A 196 12.75 17.26 7.75
C LEU A 196 12.81 16.00 8.65
N THR A 197 12.98 14.81 8.07
CA THR A 197 13.31 13.60 8.84
C THR A 197 14.82 13.49 9.06
N THR A 198 15.24 12.63 9.99
CA THR A 198 16.67 12.28 10.19
C THR A 198 16.98 10.81 9.90
N TYR A 199 15.96 10.00 9.63
CA TYR A 199 16.10 8.58 9.30
C TYR A 199 14.95 8.07 8.42
N GLY A 200 15.29 7.25 7.42
CA GLY A 200 14.38 6.66 6.43
C GLY A 200 15.06 6.62 5.06
N LEU A 201 14.56 5.81 4.13
CA LEU A 201 15.08 5.75 2.76
C LEU A 201 14.81 7.03 1.97
N GLY A 202 13.83 7.82 2.38
CA GLY A 202 13.58 9.15 1.85
C GLY A 202 14.24 10.27 2.65
N TYR A 203 15.15 9.99 3.59
CA TYR A 203 16.05 11.02 4.16
C TYR A 203 17.12 11.39 3.13
#